data_AF-A0A1X9NRE1-F1
#
_entry.id   AF-A0A1X9NRE1-F1
#
_cell.length_a   1.000
_cell.length_b   1.000
_cell.length_c   1.000
_cell.angle_alpha   90.00
_cell.angle_beta   90.00
_cell.angle_gamma   90.00
#
_symmetry.space_group_name_H-M   'P 1'
#
loop_
_entity.id
_entity.type
_entity.pdbx_description
1 polymer ?
#
loop_
_entity_poly.entity_id
_entity_poly.type
_entity_poly.pdbx_seq_one_letter_code
_entity_poly.pdbx_strand_id
1 'polypeptide(L)'
;MDRFSGPEDIYEELVENAPEDEEWLFGLVAFAVLEEQKIEWIKHQTENNGGPPSKHDIDNWYNQLPSGALLRAKDTAEARLTSYANDSINAYLDDFQKEIEEGVIVGEIQEIKKFWPQFGVNLAGGFISTLLFAALLTLVAFFVYNDTSPVEIGSKLGEYTEDISNE
;
A
#
# COMPACT_ATOMS: atom_id res chain seq x y z
N MET A 1 8.08 -39.77 34.99
CA MET A 1 7.28 -38.58 34.67
C MET A 1 7.58 -37.61 35.77
N ASP A 2 8.46 -36.68 35.47
CA ASP A 2 8.89 -35.69 36.44
C ASP A 2 7.69 -34.80 36.74
N ARG A 3 7.38 -34.71 38.03
CA ARG A 3 6.32 -33.83 38.52
C ARG A 3 6.95 -32.48 38.74
N PHE A 4 6.36 -31.45 38.16
CA PHE A 4 6.82 -30.08 38.35
C PHE A 4 6.39 -29.61 39.74
N SER A 5 7.35 -29.06 40.47
CA SER A 5 7.16 -28.55 41.83
C SER A 5 6.79 -27.07 41.82
N GLY A 6 7.05 -26.36 40.72
CA GLY A 6 6.83 -24.93 40.60
C GLY A 6 7.13 -24.38 39.21
N PRO A 7 7.01 -23.06 39.04
CA PRO A 7 7.29 -22.39 37.76
C PRO A 7 8.76 -22.52 37.33
N GLU A 8 9.69 -22.65 38.27
CA GLU A 8 11.12 -22.81 37.97
C GLU A 8 11.38 -24.08 37.16
N ASP A 9 10.82 -25.23 37.58
CA ASP A 9 10.97 -26.49 36.86
C ASP A 9 10.37 -26.43 35.44
N ILE A 10 9.25 -25.69 35.29
CA ILE A 10 8.60 -25.50 33.98
C ILE A 10 9.48 -24.61 33.08
N TYR A 11 10.05 -23.54 33.64
CA TYR A 11 10.93 -22.64 32.92
C TYR A 11 12.21 -23.34 32.49
N GLU A 12 12.82 -24.12 33.38
CA GLU A 12 13.99 -24.92 33.08
C GLU A 12 13.70 -25.87 31.90
N GLU A 13 12.60 -26.62 31.94
CA GLU A 13 12.23 -27.57 30.88
C GLU A 13 11.87 -26.90 29.55
N LEU A 14 11.16 -25.77 29.57
CA LEU A 14 10.67 -25.11 28.35
C LEU A 14 11.65 -24.11 27.74
N VAL A 15 12.61 -23.59 28.51
CA VAL A 15 13.45 -22.45 28.09
C VAL A 15 14.93 -22.76 28.22
N GLU A 16 15.38 -23.31 29.36
CA GLU A 16 16.82 -23.53 29.60
C GLU A 16 17.31 -24.83 28.95
N ASN A 17 16.51 -25.90 29.05
CA ASN A 17 16.79 -27.23 28.51
C ASN A 17 16.04 -27.50 27.20
N ALA A 18 15.53 -26.46 26.54
CA ALA A 18 14.88 -26.59 25.25
C ALA A 18 15.84 -27.16 24.19
N PRO A 19 15.34 -27.95 23.22
CA PRO A 19 16.13 -28.38 22.07
C PRO A 19 16.80 -27.21 21.35
N GLU A 20 18.00 -27.42 20.79
CA GLU A 20 18.75 -26.37 20.08
C GLU A 20 18.03 -25.81 18.85
N ASP A 21 17.07 -26.56 18.29
CA ASP A 21 16.22 -26.15 17.17
C ASP A 21 14.93 -25.42 17.58
N GLU A 22 14.68 -25.29 18.89
CA GLU A 22 13.58 -24.48 19.42
C GLU A 22 14.06 -23.07 19.78
N GLU A 23 13.39 -22.05 19.25
CA GLU A 23 13.70 -20.65 19.53
C GLU A 23 13.39 -20.29 21.00
N TRP A 24 14.27 -19.52 21.64
CA TRP A 24 14.10 -19.07 23.03
C TRP A 24 12.74 -18.39 23.29
N LEU A 25 12.28 -17.56 22.35
CA LEU A 25 10.98 -16.88 22.44
C LEU A 25 9.82 -17.88 22.44
N PHE A 26 9.93 -18.97 21.70
CA PHE A 26 8.91 -20.02 21.66
C PHE A 26 8.75 -20.68 23.04
N GLY A 27 9.87 -21.03 23.69
CA GLY A 27 9.89 -21.53 25.05
C GLY A 27 9.24 -20.57 26.05
N LEU A 28 9.57 -19.27 25.97
CA LEU A 28 8.97 -18.24 26.83
C LEU A 28 7.46 -18.10 26.66
N VAL A 29 6.97 -18.14 25.42
CA VAL A 29 5.52 -18.06 25.17
C VAL A 29 4.83 -19.32 25.68
N ALA A 30 5.42 -20.50 25.50
CA ALA A 30 4.88 -21.75 26.05
C ALA A 30 4.82 -21.72 27.58
N PHE A 31 5.86 -21.20 28.23
CA PHE A 31 5.87 -20.96 29.68
C PHE A 31 4.73 -20.01 30.10
N ALA A 32 4.58 -18.88 29.41
CA ALA A 32 3.53 -17.91 29.69
C ALA A 32 2.11 -18.50 29.54
N VAL A 33 1.89 -19.40 28.58
CA VAL A 33 0.60 -20.10 28.41
C VAL A 33 0.23 -20.94 29.65
N LEU A 34 1.20 -21.63 30.26
CA LEU A 34 0.94 -22.40 31.49
C LEU A 34 0.69 -21.49 32.69
N GLU A 35 1.48 -20.43 32.82
CA GLU A 35 1.30 -19.44 33.88
C GLU A 35 -0.06 -18.73 33.77
N GLU A 36 -0.54 -18.47 32.56
CA GLU A 36 -1.89 -17.96 32.31
C GLU A 36 -2.96 -18.95 32.80
N GLN A 37 -2.83 -20.25 32.50
CA GLN A 37 -3.75 -21.27 33.00
C GLN A 37 -3.78 -21.34 34.53
N LYS A 38 -2.63 -21.18 35.19
CA LYS A 38 -2.58 -21.07 36.65
C LYS A 38 -3.32 -19.83 37.13
N ILE A 39 -3.10 -18.67 36.52
CA ILE A 39 -3.76 -17.41 36.89
C ILE A 39 -5.29 -17.57 36.76
N GLU A 40 -5.77 -18.16 35.67
CA GLU A 40 -7.20 -18.42 35.47
C GLU A 40 -7.76 -19.42 36.49
N TRP A 41 -7.00 -20.46 36.82
CA TRP A 41 -7.36 -21.38 37.90
C TRP A 41 -7.43 -20.67 39.27
N ILE A 42 -6.48 -19.80 39.60
CA ILE A 42 -6.48 -18.99 40.83
C ILE A 42 -7.74 -18.11 40.89
N LYS A 43 -8.09 -17.43 39.79
CA LYS A 43 -9.30 -16.61 39.70
C LYS A 43 -10.54 -17.46 39.99
N HIS A 44 -10.68 -18.58 39.30
CA HIS A 44 -11.81 -19.50 39.48
C HIS A 44 -11.91 -20.06 40.91
N GLN A 45 -10.78 -20.42 41.53
CA GLN A 45 -10.75 -20.87 42.93
C GLN A 45 -11.20 -19.76 43.88
N THR A 46 -10.69 -18.54 43.67
CA THR A 46 -11.01 -17.38 44.50
C THR A 46 -12.50 -17.06 44.48
N GLU A 47 -13.11 -17.10 43.30
CA GLU A 47 -14.52 -16.79 43.10
C GLU A 47 -15.46 -17.85 43.67
N ASN A 48 -15.06 -19.13 43.65
CA ASN A 48 -15.95 -20.24 43.98
C ASN A 48 -15.74 -20.86 45.36
N ASN A 49 -14.55 -20.73 45.95
CA ASN A 49 -14.16 -21.44 47.17
C ASN A 49 -13.88 -20.52 48.38
N GLY A 50 -14.31 -19.25 48.30
CA GLY A 50 -14.33 -18.35 49.45
C GLY A 50 -13.01 -17.66 49.77
N GLY A 51 -12.06 -17.63 48.84
CA GLY A 51 -10.78 -16.93 48.99
C GLY A 51 -9.68 -17.46 48.08
N PRO A 52 -8.54 -16.75 47.99
CA PRO A 52 -7.43 -17.16 47.16
C PRO A 52 -6.81 -18.48 47.63
N PRO A 53 -6.31 -19.33 46.72
CA PRO A 53 -5.65 -20.58 47.07
C PRO A 53 -4.39 -20.32 47.91
N SER A 54 -4.08 -21.25 48.81
CA SER A 54 -2.83 -21.20 49.58
C SER A 54 -1.62 -21.51 48.71
N LYS A 55 -0.42 -21.23 49.20
CA LYS A 55 0.82 -21.63 48.51
C LYS A 55 0.86 -23.15 48.27
N HIS A 56 0.42 -23.94 49.23
CA HIS A 56 0.38 -25.39 49.09
C HIS A 56 -0.57 -25.85 47.96
N ASP A 57 -1.69 -25.15 47.78
CA ASP A 57 -2.63 -25.45 46.69
C ASP A 57 -2.03 -25.10 45.33
N ILE A 58 -1.27 -24.01 45.24
CA ILE A 58 -0.53 -23.62 44.03
C ILE A 58 0.57 -24.65 43.70
N ASP A 59 1.37 -25.06 44.69
CA ASP A 59 2.40 -26.08 44.49
C ASP A 59 1.77 -27.42 44.07
N ASN A 60 0.61 -27.79 44.66
CA ASN A 60 -0.14 -28.97 44.26
C ASN A 60 -0.70 -28.86 42.84
N TRP A 61 -1.06 -27.67 42.36
CA TRP A 61 -1.54 -27.46 41.00
C TRP A 61 -0.47 -27.85 39.97
N TYR A 62 0.79 -27.42 40.17
CA TYR A 62 1.90 -27.81 39.30
C TYR A 62 2.14 -29.33 39.31
N ASN A 63 2.10 -29.93 40.50
CA ASN A 63 2.27 -31.38 40.66
C ASN A 63 1.17 -32.22 39.99
N GLN A 64 0.00 -31.62 39.77
CA GLN A 64 -1.16 -32.25 39.15
C GLN A 64 -1.28 -31.97 37.64
N LEU A 65 -0.32 -31.25 37.05
CA LEU A 65 -0.30 -31.03 35.62
C LEU A 65 -0.30 -32.37 34.88
N PRO A 66 -1.19 -32.55 33.87
CA PRO A 66 -1.21 -33.77 33.09
C PRO A 66 0.06 -33.91 32.27
N SER A 67 0.41 -35.14 31.91
CA SER A 67 1.63 -35.48 31.17
C SER A 67 1.80 -34.71 29.85
N GLY A 68 0.70 -34.30 29.22
CA GLY A 68 0.69 -33.51 27.98
C GLY A 68 0.52 -32.00 28.20
N ALA A 69 0.68 -31.48 29.41
CA ALA A 69 0.52 -30.05 29.69
C ALA A 69 1.52 -29.20 28.93
N LEU A 70 2.82 -29.56 28.98
CA LEU A 70 3.88 -28.84 28.28
C LEU A 70 3.70 -28.87 26.77
N LEU A 71 3.39 -30.05 26.20
CA LEU A 71 3.15 -30.20 24.77
C LEU A 71 2.00 -29.29 24.30
N ARG A 72 0.87 -29.29 24.99
CA ARG A 72 -0.26 -28.40 24.65
C ARG A 72 0.07 -26.92 24.81
N ALA A 73 0.92 -26.59 25.76
CA ALA A 73 1.40 -25.21 25.93
C ALA A 73 2.28 -24.79 24.75
N LYS A 74 3.17 -25.68 24.28
CA LYS A 74 3.95 -25.50 23.05
C LYS A 74 3.04 -25.35 21.82
N ASP A 75 2.07 -26.23 21.61
CA ASP A 75 1.11 -26.12 20.49
C ASP A 75 0.38 -24.76 20.50
N THR A 76 -0.02 -24.31 21.69
CA THR A 76 -0.69 -23.01 21.85
C THR A 76 0.26 -21.85 21.55
N ALA A 77 1.50 -21.92 22.04
CA ALA A 77 2.51 -20.91 21.78
C ALA A 77 2.84 -20.80 20.29
N GLU A 78 2.97 -21.92 19.59
CA GLU A 78 3.19 -21.97 18.14
C GLU A 78 2.03 -21.30 17.41
N ALA A 79 0.79 -21.63 17.76
CA ALA A 79 -0.39 -21.00 17.15
C ALA A 79 -0.42 -19.48 17.37
N ARG A 80 -0.07 -19.01 18.58
CA ARG A 80 -0.03 -17.57 18.91
C ARG A 80 1.08 -16.84 18.17
N LEU A 81 2.27 -17.40 18.13
CA LEU A 81 3.41 -16.83 17.41
C LEU A 81 3.16 -16.79 15.90
N THR A 82 2.58 -17.87 15.35
CA THR A 82 2.18 -17.94 13.93
C THR A 82 1.13 -16.87 13.61
N SER A 83 0.11 -16.72 14.46
CA SER A 83 -0.89 -15.65 14.29
C SER A 83 -0.24 -14.27 14.29
N TYR A 84 0.61 -14.00 15.29
CA TYR A 84 1.31 -12.72 15.39
C TYR A 84 2.21 -12.44 14.17
N ALA A 85 2.94 -13.45 13.69
CA ALA A 85 3.78 -13.33 12.51
C ALA A 85 2.94 -13.04 11.26
N ASN A 86 1.84 -13.74 11.06
CA ASN A 86 0.92 -13.52 9.94
C ASN A 86 0.29 -12.12 10.00
N ASP A 87 -0.19 -11.69 11.17
CA ASP A 87 -0.78 -10.37 11.35
C ASP A 87 0.24 -9.25 11.05
N SER A 88 1.49 -9.44 11.52
CA SER A 88 2.58 -8.50 11.23
C SER A 88 2.92 -8.45 9.75
N ILE A 89 3.06 -9.61 9.09
CA ILE A 89 3.34 -9.70 7.66
C ILE A 89 2.23 -9.05 6.85
N ASN A 90 0.97 -9.31 7.19
CA ASN A 90 -0.18 -8.72 6.50
C ASN A 90 -0.20 -7.20 6.65
N ALA A 91 0.10 -6.66 7.84
CA ALA A 91 0.21 -5.22 8.04
C ALA A 91 1.30 -4.59 7.15
N TYR A 92 2.47 -5.24 7.06
CA TYR A 92 3.54 -4.77 6.16
C TYR A 92 3.14 -4.87 4.69
N LEU A 93 2.49 -5.96 4.26
CA LEU A 93 2.05 -6.14 2.87
C LEU A 93 0.97 -5.12 2.48
N ASP A 94 0.02 -4.83 3.37
CA ASP A 94 -1.00 -3.81 3.15
C ASP A 94 -0.38 -2.42 2.97
N ASP A 95 0.65 -2.09 3.75
CA ASP A 95 1.37 -0.82 3.63
C ASP A 95 2.16 -0.75 2.31
N PHE A 96 2.87 -1.82 1.93
CA PHE A 96 3.56 -1.90 0.64
C PHE A 96 2.60 -1.82 -0.55
N GLN A 97 1.43 -2.46 -0.45
CA GLN A 97 0.42 -2.41 -1.50
C GLN A 97 -0.09 -0.98 -1.69
N LYS A 98 -0.38 -0.25 -0.61
CA LYS A 98 -0.77 1.16 -0.69
C LYS A 98 0.31 2.03 -1.32
N GLU A 99 1.57 1.83 -0.95
CA GLU A 99 2.69 2.59 -1.53
C GLU A 99 2.81 2.36 -3.06
N ILE A 100 2.64 1.13 -3.51
CA ILE A 100 2.64 0.79 -4.95
C ILE A 100 1.44 1.42 -5.66
N GLU A 101 0.23 1.28 -5.09
CA GLU A 101 -0.99 1.86 -5.67
C GLU A 101 -0.89 3.38 -5.80
N GLU A 102 -0.43 4.07 -4.74
CA GLU A 102 -0.19 5.52 -4.77
C GLU A 102 0.87 5.89 -5.83
N GLY A 103 1.96 5.12 -5.92
CA GLY A 103 3.01 5.32 -6.93
C GLY A 103 2.48 5.18 -8.37
N VAL A 104 1.68 4.16 -8.65
CA VAL A 104 1.04 3.94 -9.97
C VAL A 104 0.07 5.07 -10.29
N ILE A 105 -0.78 5.47 -9.33
CA ILE A 105 -1.73 6.58 -9.52
C ILE A 105 -1.00 7.90 -9.82
N VAL A 106 0.07 8.21 -9.07
CA VAL A 106 0.88 9.41 -9.31
C VAL A 106 1.56 9.35 -10.69
N GLY A 107 2.06 8.18 -11.10
CA GLY A 107 2.64 7.95 -12.42
C GLY A 107 1.65 8.25 -13.54
N GLU A 108 0.47 7.66 -13.49
CA GLU A 108 -0.60 7.84 -14.50
C GLU A 108 -1.05 9.31 -14.59
N ILE A 109 -1.20 9.98 -13.45
CA ILE A 109 -1.54 11.41 -13.39
C ILE A 109 -0.45 12.28 -14.04
N GLN A 110 0.83 11.94 -13.85
CA GLN A 110 1.93 12.67 -14.49
C GLN A 110 1.95 12.48 -16.00
N GLU A 111 1.63 11.29 -16.51
CA GLU A 111 1.53 11.04 -17.95
C GLU A 111 0.37 11.82 -18.58
N ILE A 112 -0.80 11.83 -17.94
CA ILE A 112 -1.94 12.63 -18.37
C ILE A 112 -1.58 14.13 -18.39
N LYS A 113 -0.87 14.64 -17.37
CA LYS A 113 -0.42 16.05 -17.35
C LYS A 113 0.56 16.39 -18.49
N LYS A 114 1.39 15.45 -18.94
CA LYS A 114 2.30 15.66 -20.09
C LYS A 114 1.57 15.67 -21.44
N PHE A 115 0.43 14.98 -21.53
CA PHE A 115 -0.39 14.94 -22.76
C PHE A 115 -1.07 16.28 -23.07
N TRP A 116 -1.61 16.99 -22.07
CA TRP A 116 -2.40 18.22 -22.26
C TRP A 116 -1.68 19.34 -23.03
N PRO A 117 -0.41 19.69 -22.73
CA PRO A 117 0.34 20.68 -23.50
C PRO A 117 0.51 20.30 -24.97
N GLN A 118 0.84 19.03 -25.26
CA GLN A 118 1.06 18.56 -26.62
C GLN A 118 -0.25 18.49 -27.41
N PHE A 119 -1.33 18.08 -26.77
CA PHE A 119 -2.68 18.12 -27.35
C PHE A 119 -3.10 19.55 -27.72
N GLY A 120 -2.90 20.52 -26.82
CA GLY A 120 -3.22 21.93 -27.07
C GLY A 120 -2.42 22.54 -28.23
N VAL A 121 -1.11 22.28 -28.28
CA VAL A 121 -0.23 22.76 -29.37
C VAL A 121 -0.64 22.17 -30.72
N ASN A 122 -0.91 20.87 -30.78
CA ASN A 122 -1.33 20.20 -32.02
C ASN A 122 -2.70 20.67 -32.50
N LEU A 123 -3.66 20.87 -31.58
CA LEU A 123 -4.99 21.36 -31.93
C LEU A 123 -4.94 22.81 -32.44
N ALA A 124 -4.16 23.68 -31.78
CA ALA A 124 -3.96 25.06 -32.23
C ALA A 124 -3.28 25.10 -33.60
N GLY A 125 -2.26 24.28 -33.83
CA GLY A 125 -1.56 24.18 -35.12
C GLY A 125 -2.49 23.73 -36.25
N GLY A 126 -3.28 22.68 -36.03
CA GLY A 126 -4.25 22.18 -37.01
C GLY A 126 -5.37 23.18 -37.31
N PHE A 127 -5.88 23.87 -36.29
CA PHE A 127 -6.90 24.90 -36.46
C PHE A 127 -6.38 26.12 -37.23
N ILE A 128 -5.18 26.61 -36.89
CA ILE A 128 -4.52 27.72 -37.60
C ILE A 128 -4.23 27.35 -39.05
N SER A 129 -3.74 26.13 -39.32
CA SER A 129 -3.51 25.62 -40.67
C SER A 129 -4.81 25.59 -41.49
N THR A 130 -5.90 25.12 -40.89
CA THR A 130 -7.20 25.06 -41.56
C THR A 130 -7.74 26.45 -41.87
N LEU A 131 -7.60 27.40 -40.95
CA LEU A 131 -7.98 28.81 -41.17
C LEU A 131 -7.17 29.46 -42.29
N LEU A 132 -5.84 29.26 -42.31
CA LEU A 132 -4.97 29.80 -43.35
C LEU A 132 -5.30 29.20 -44.73
N PHE A 133 -5.57 27.90 -44.78
CA PHE A 133 -5.97 27.21 -46.01
C PHE A 133 -7.33 27.70 -46.51
N ALA A 134 -8.31 27.87 -45.63
CA ALA A 134 -9.61 28.43 -45.98
C ALA A 134 -9.50 29.87 -46.50
N ALA A 135 -8.64 30.70 -45.89
CA ALA A 135 -8.37 32.06 -46.35
C ALA A 135 -7.73 32.07 -47.74
N LEU A 136 -6.77 31.18 -48.00
CA LEU A 136 -6.15 31.02 -49.31
C LEU A 136 -7.18 30.61 -50.38
N LEU A 137 -8.00 29.61 -50.11
CA LEU A 137 -9.05 29.17 -51.04
C LEU A 137 -10.06 30.28 -51.32
N THR A 138 -10.40 31.08 -50.30
CA THR A 138 -11.31 32.22 -50.45
C THR A 138 -10.70 33.28 -51.38
N LEU A 139 -9.41 33.59 -51.24
CA LEU A 139 -8.71 34.52 -52.14
C LEU A 139 -8.69 34.00 -53.58
N VAL A 140 -8.36 32.72 -53.78
CA VAL A 140 -8.36 32.09 -55.12
C VAL A 140 -9.75 32.15 -55.74
N ALA A 141 -10.79 31.78 -54.99
CA ALA A 141 -12.17 31.85 -55.46
C ALA A 141 -12.59 33.28 -55.81
N PHE A 142 -12.17 34.28 -55.03
CA PHE A 142 -12.43 35.69 -55.31
C PHE A 142 -11.81 36.14 -56.64
N PHE A 143 -10.53 35.79 -56.91
CA PHE A 143 -9.87 36.14 -58.17
C PHE A 143 -10.49 35.44 -59.38
N VAL A 144 -10.85 34.16 -59.26
CA VAL A 144 -11.49 33.40 -60.33
C VAL A 144 -12.89 33.94 -60.65
N TYR A 145 -13.67 34.30 -59.64
CA TYR A 145 -15.08 34.70 -59.85
C TYR A 145 -15.24 36.16 -60.29
N ASN A 146 -14.28 37.03 -59.99
CA ASN A 146 -14.35 38.45 -60.36
C ASN A 146 -13.53 38.79 -61.61
N ASP A 147 -13.07 37.79 -62.39
CA ASP A 147 -12.23 37.93 -63.60
C ASP A 147 -11.07 38.93 -63.43
N THR A 148 -10.64 39.15 -62.19
CA THR A 148 -9.67 40.19 -61.88
C THR A 148 -8.30 39.56 -61.98
N SER A 149 -7.64 39.74 -63.11
CA SER A 149 -6.27 39.28 -63.30
C SER A 149 -5.35 39.98 -62.29
N PRO A 150 -4.55 39.25 -61.50
CA PRO A 150 -3.54 39.85 -60.60
C PRO A 150 -2.60 40.82 -61.34
N VAL A 151 -2.38 40.56 -62.62
CA VAL A 151 -1.56 41.40 -63.52
C VAL A 151 -2.25 42.73 -63.83
N GLU A 152 -3.58 42.77 -63.95
CA GLU A 152 -4.36 44.00 -64.16
C GLU A 152 -4.46 44.88 -62.91
N ILE A 153 -4.52 44.28 -61.72
CA ILE A 153 -4.48 45.06 -60.46
C ILE A 153 -3.10 45.69 -60.28
N GLY A 154 -2.03 44.92 -60.58
CA GLY A 154 -0.67 45.42 -60.55
C GLY A 154 -0.41 46.54 -61.55
N SER A 155 -0.94 46.43 -62.78
CA SER A 155 -0.81 47.48 -63.80
C SER A 155 -1.60 48.75 -63.41
N LYS A 156 -2.80 48.61 -62.84
CA LYS A 156 -3.61 49.75 -62.37
C LYS A 156 -2.98 50.49 -61.19
N LEU A 157 -2.29 49.77 -60.29
CA LEU A 157 -1.53 50.40 -59.20
C LEU A 157 -0.28 51.13 -59.71
N GLY A 158 0.36 50.63 -60.77
CA GLY A 158 1.47 51.30 -61.45
C GLY A 158 1.06 52.58 -62.17
N GLU A 159 -0.04 52.55 -62.93
CA GLU A 159 -0.59 53.73 -63.62
C GLU A 159 -1.03 54.82 -62.63
N TYR A 160 -1.68 54.44 -61.51
CA TYR A 160 -2.11 55.40 -60.48
C TYR A 160 -0.93 56.11 -59.80
N THR A 161 0.25 55.48 -59.73
CA THR A 161 1.46 56.12 -59.22
C THR A 161 2.16 57.03 -60.22
N GLU A 162 1.94 56.82 -61.52
CA GLU A 162 2.56 57.62 -62.59
C GLU A 162 1.78 58.92 -62.84
N ASP A 163 0.44 58.89 -62.72
CA ASP A 163 -0.42 60.08 -62.85
C ASP A 163 -0.24 61.09 -61.70
N ILE A 164 -0.02 60.63 -60.46
CA ILE A 164 0.25 61.50 -59.29
C ILE A 164 1.62 62.20 -59.40
N SER A 165 2.52 61.71 -60.25
CA SER A 165 3.85 62.29 -60.45
C SER A 165 3.93 63.36 -61.55
N ASN A 166 2.86 63.54 -62.33
CA ASN A 166 2.80 64.46 -63.47
C ASN A 166 1.76 65.60 -63.31
N GLU A 167 1.27 65.86 -62.09
CA GLU A 167 0.52 67.08 -61.72
C GLU A 167 1.37 68.06 -60.89
#